data_AF-A0A2J4P6P7-F1
#
_entry.id   AF-A0A2J4P6P7-F1
#
_cell.length_a   1.000
_cell.length_b   1.000
_cell.length_c   1.000
_cell.angle_alpha   90.00
_cell.angle_beta   90.00
_cell.angle_gamma   90.00
#
_symmetry.space_group_name_H-M   'P 1'
#
loop_
_entity.id
_entity.type
_entity.pdbx_description
1 polymer ?
#
loop_
_entity_poly.entity_id
_entity_poly.type
_entity_poly.pdbx_seq_one_letter_code
_entity_poly.pdbx_strand_id
1 'polypeptide(L)'
;LEAHRSLATDASLRQHLLDGLLNGLSCAEAVVATGEHFCAQFSASGNSYLQERVLDVRDVCFQLLQHIYGEARFPAPGKLTEEAICLADELTPSQFLELDKTLLKGLLLRSGGTTSHTVILARSFNIPTLVGVDMEALLPWVDRRVQIDGNAGLVVVNPDEAVARYYQQEAWVQAQIRRQQQAWLDKAGRTEDG
;
A
#
# COMPACT_ATOMS: atom_id res chain seq x y z
N LEU A 1 -4.77 12.59 4.52
CA LEU A 1 -6.04 13.16 3.99
C LEU A 1 -5.90 14.63 3.56
N GLU A 2 -5.22 15.49 4.31
CA GLU A 2 -5.08 16.91 3.96
C GLU A 2 -4.31 17.15 2.64
N ALA A 3 -3.22 16.42 2.42
CA ALA A 3 -2.45 16.51 1.17
C ALA A 3 -3.20 15.92 -0.05
N HIS A 4 -4.01 14.88 0.14
CA HIS A 4 -4.93 14.35 -0.88
C HIS A 4 -5.97 15.38 -1.30
N ARG A 5 -6.57 16.05 -0.31
CA ARG A 5 -7.54 17.13 -0.56
C ARG A 5 -6.87 18.29 -1.30
N SER A 6 -5.66 18.66 -0.90
CA SER A 6 -4.87 19.70 -1.59
C SER A 6 -4.64 19.37 -3.07
N LEU A 7 -4.24 18.13 -3.38
CA LEU A 7 -4.04 17.66 -4.76
C LEU A 7 -5.36 17.63 -5.55
N ALA A 8 -6.44 17.11 -4.96
CA ALA A 8 -7.76 17.07 -5.61
C ALA A 8 -8.34 18.48 -5.88
N THR A 9 -7.96 19.47 -5.07
CA THR A 9 -8.34 20.87 -5.28
C THR A 9 -7.30 21.70 -6.03
N ASP A 10 -6.22 21.08 -6.50
CA ASP A 10 -5.13 21.79 -7.17
C ASP A 10 -5.63 22.45 -8.47
N ALA A 11 -5.32 23.73 -8.62
CA ALA A 11 -5.78 24.52 -9.76
C ALA A 11 -5.15 24.05 -11.08
N SER A 12 -3.90 23.59 -11.06
CA SER A 12 -3.20 23.09 -12.24
C SER A 12 -3.76 21.74 -12.70
N LEU A 13 -4.07 20.85 -11.76
CA LEU A 13 -4.71 19.57 -12.04
C LEU A 13 -6.10 19.79 -12.66
N ARG A 14 -6.89 20.68 -12.06
CA ARG A 14 -8.21 21.04 -12.60
C ARG A 14 -8.11 21.65 -14.00
N GLN A 15 -7.16 22.55 -14.23
CA GLN A 15 -7.00 23.19 -15.52
C GLN A 15 -6.65 22.17 -16.60
N HIS A 16 -5.68 21.29 -16.34
CA HIS A 16 -5.28 20.25 -17.30
C HIS A 16 -6.42 19.27 -17.61
N LEU A 17 -7.26 18.91 -16.62
CA LEU A 17 -8.47 18.13 -16.85
C LEU A 17 -9.46 18.85 -17.78
N LEU A 18 -9.75 20.12 -17.50
CA LEU A 18 -10.68 20.92 -18.29
C LEU A 18 -10.17 21.13 -19.71
N ASP A 19 -8.89 21.39 -19.89
CA ASP A 19 -8.27 21.53 -21.21
C ASP A 19 -8.41 20.22 -22.00
N GLY A 20 -8.18 19.07 -21.37
CA GLY A 20 -8.41 17.75 -22.00
C GLY A 20 -9.85 17.57 -22.49
N LEU A 21 -10.83 17.93 -21.66
CA LEU A 21 -12.25 17.87 -22.01
C LEU A 21 -12.60 18.82 -23.17
N LEU A 22 -12.09 20.06 -23.13
CA LEU A 22 -12.31 21.07 -24.18
C LEU A 22 -11.67 20.65 -25.51
N ASN A 23 -10.59 19.87 -25.46
CA ASN A 23 -9.94 19.29 -26.63
C ASN A 23 -10.61 18.02 -27.16
N GLY A 24 -11.76 17.62 -26.59
CA GLY A 24 -12.59 16.53 -27.09
C GLY A 24 -12.30 15.15 -26.47
N LEU A 25 -11.47 15.07 -25.42
CA LEU A 25 -11.29 13.83 -24.68
C LEU A 25 -12.55 13.49 -23.89
N SER A 26 -12.84 12.20 -23.74
CA SER A 26 -13.84 11.77 -22.75
C SER A 26 -13.36 12.06 -21.32
N CYS A 27 -14.28 12.08 -20.34
CA CYS A 27 -13.91 12.29 -18.94
C CYS A 27 -12.88 11.28 -18.45
N ALA A 28 -12.99 10.00 -18.83
CA ALA A 28 -12.03 8.98 -18.46
C ALA A 28 -10.63 9.28 -19.04
N GLU A 29 -10.57 9.60 -20.34
CA GLU A 29 -9.31 9.92 -21.02
C GLU A 29 -8.65 11.17 -20.45
N ALA A 30 -9.44 12.21 -20.16
CA ALA A 30 -8.92 13.45 -19.56
C ALA A 30 -8.34 13.19 -18.16
N VAL A 31 -8.98 12.34 -17.34
CA VAL A 31 -8.48 11.96 -16.01
C VAL A 31 -7.20 11.15 -16.10
N VAL A 32 -7.14 10.16 -16.99
CA VAL A 32 -5.93 9.36 -17.21
C VAL A 32 -4.78 10.23 -17.71
N ALA A 33 -5.02 11.04 -18.75
CA ALA A 33 -3.99 11.92 -19.33
C ALA A 33 -3.45 12.93 -18.32
N THR A 34 -4.33 13.51 -17.50
CA THR A 34 -3.90 14.40 -16.40
C THR A 34 -3.07 13.65 -15.37
N GLY A 35 -3.52 12.46 -14.95
CA GLY A 35 -2.77 11.63 -14.01
C GLY A 35 -1.36 11.31 -14.53
N GLU A 36 -1.26 10.84 -15.77
CA GLU A 36 0.03 10.53 -16.41
C GLU A 36 0.95 11.75 -16.48
N HIS A 37 0.42 12.91 -16.87
CA HIS A 37 1.17 14.16 -16.96
C HIS A 37 1.83 14.55 -15.64
N PHE A 38 1.06 14.61 -14.55
CA PHE A 38 1.60 14.98 -13.24
C PHE A 38 2.47 13.89 -12.62
N CYS A 39 2.14 12.61 -12.84
CA CYS A 39 2.99 11.50 -12.42
C CYS A 39 4.37 11.57 -13.08
N ALA A 40 4.44 11.88 -14.38
CA ALA A 40 5.70 12.02 -15.10
C ALA A 40 6.54 13.18 -14.55
N GLN A 41 5.92 14.34 -14.30
CA GLN A 41 6.61 15.49 -13.71
C GLN A 41 7.16 15.19 -12.31
N PHE A 42 6.35 14.56 -11.46
CA PHE A 42 6.74 14.25 -10.09
C PHE A 42 7.81 13.16 -10.02
N SER A 43 7.73 12.15 -10.88
CA SER A 43 8.74 11.09 -11.00
C SER A 43 10.08 11.64 -11.50
N ALA A 44 10.06 12.59 -12.44
CA ALA A 44 11.26 13.24 -12.96
C ALA A 44 11.85 14.30 -12.00
N SER A 45 11.15 14.62 -10.90
CA SER A 45 11.65 15.56 -9.91
C SER A 45 12.85 14.99 -9.17
N GLY A 46 13.86 15.81 -8.89
CA GLY A 46 14.98 15.44 -8.00
C GLY A 46 14.62 15.42 -6.51
N ASN A 47 13.37 15.73 -6.16
CA ASN A 47 12.91 15.78 -4.77
C ASN A 47 12.16 14.50 -4.40
N SER A 48 12.69 13.74 -3.44
CA SER A 48 12.09 12.49 -2.95
C SER A 48 10.66 12.67 -2.44
N TYR A 49 10.35 13.80 -1.79
CA TYR A 49 8.99 14.10 -1.33
C TYR A 49 7.99 14.21 -2.50
N LEU A 50 8.40 14.78 -3.63
CA LEU A 50 7.54 14.87 -4.82
C LEU A 50 7.42 13.52 -5.52
N GLN A 51 8.49 12.72 -5.56
CA GLN A 51 8.43 11.35 -6.08
C GLN A 51 7.45 10.48 -5.28
N GLU A 52 7.38 10.66 -3.95
CA GLU A 52 6.40 9.98 -3.10
C GLU A 52 4.94 10.41 -3.39
N ARG A 53 4.71 11.61 -3.96
CA ARG A 53 3.37 12.12 -4.31
C ARG A 53 2.79 11.48 -5.58
N VAL A 54 3.58 10.74 -6.35
CA VAL A 54 3.11 10.05 -7.56
C VAL A 54 1.94 9.12 -7.26
N LEU A 55 2.04 8.34 -6.17
CA LEU A 55 0.96 7.44 -5.74
C LEU A 55 -0.29 8.20 -5.32
N ASP A 56 -0.14 9.38 -4.72
CA ASP A 56 -1.29 10.19 -4.30
C ASP A 56 -2.05 10.78 -5.50
N VAL A 57 -1.33 11.23 -6.54
CA VAL A 57 -1.96 11.68 -7.79
C VAL A 57 -2.71 10.53 -8.46
N ARG A 58 -2.10 9.35 -8.54
CA ARG A 58 -2.76 8.14 -9.06
C ARG A 58 -4.01 7.81 -8.27
N ASP A 59 -3.95 7.89 -6.94
CA ASP A 59 -5.08 7.58 -6.07
C ASP A 59 -6.24 8.57 -6.26
N VAL A 60 -5.96 9.88 -6.34
CA VAL A 60 -6.98 10.90 -6.63
C VAL A 60 -7.62 10.67 -8.00
N CYS A 61 -6.83 10.39 -9.04
CA CYS A 61 -7.35 10.08 -10.38
C CYS A 61 -8.21 8.82 -10.38
N PHE A 62 -7.77 7.77 -9.68
CA PHE A 62 -8.53 6.52 -9.55
C PHE A 62 -9.87 6.74 -8.84
N GLN A 63 -9.87 7.45 -7.71
CA GLN A 63 -11.10 7.82 -7.01
C GLN A 63 -12.03 8.65 -7.89
N LEU A 64 -11.52 9.63 -8.64
CA LEU A 64 -12.35 10.41 -9.57
C LEU A 64 -13.03 9.52 -10.61
N LEU A 65 -12.31 8.56 -11.18
CA LEU A 65 -12.88 7.59 -12.12
C LEU A 65 -13.97 6.73 -11.46
N GLN A 66 -13.73 6.25 -10.24
CA GLN A 66 -14.73 5.50 -9.47
C GLN A 66 -15.98 6.32 -9.18
N HIS A 67 -15.85 7.60 -8.81
CA HIS A 67 -17.00 8.48 -8.53
C HIS A 67 -17.81 8.79 -9.81
N ILE A 68 -17.15 8.93 -10.97
CA ILE A 68 -17.82 9.27 -12.22
C ILE A 68 -18.51 8.04 -12.85
N TYR A 69 -17.83 6.89 -12.84
CA TYR A 69 -18.26 5.71 -13.61
C TYR A 69 -18.75 4.55 -12.73
N GLY A 70 -18.60 4.65 -11.42
CA GLY A 70 -18.96 3.62 -10.45
C GLY A 70 -17.92 2.51 -10.29
N GLU A 71 -17.98 1.85 -9.13
CA GLU A 71 -17.10 0.73 -8.77
C GLU A 71 -17.23 -0.48 -9.70
N ALA A 72 -18.37 -0.65 -10.38
CA ALA A 72 -18.54 -1.74 -11.34
C ALA A 72 -17.60 -1.64 -12.56
N ARG A 73 -17.23 -0.41 -12.94
CA ARG A 73 -16.35 -0.14 -14.09
C ARG A 73 -14.90 0.09 -13.67
N PHE A 74 -14.70 0.61 -12.46
CA PHE A 74 -13.39 0.78 -11.83
C PHE A 74 -13.39 0.09 -10.46
N PRO A 75 -13.31 -1.25 -10.44
CA PRO A 75 -13.36 -1.98 -9.18
C PRO A 75 -12.14 -1.68 -8.33
N ALA A 76 -12.39 -1.52 -7.04
CA ALA A 76 -11.42 -1.67 -5.97
C ALA A 76 -10.61 -2.96 -6.13
N PRO A 77 -9.46 -3.10 -5.43
CA PRO A 77 -8.78 -4.38 -5.29
C PRO A 77 -9.78 -5.45 -4.85
N GLY A 78 -9.67 -6.65 -5.43
CA GLY A 78 -10.63 -7.73 -5.20
C GLY A 78 -10.88 -7.97 -3.70
N LYS A 79 -12.14 -8.27 -3.36
CA LYS A 79 -12.49 -8.64 -1.98
C LYS A 79 -11.74 -9.91 -1.59
N LEU A 80 -11.00 -9.83 -0.49
CA LEU A 80 -10.40 -11.00 0.13
C LEU A 80 -11.52 -11.91 0.64
N THR A 81 -11.50 -13.19 0.23
CA THR A 81 -12.45 -14.21 0.70
C THR A 81 -11.87 -15.09 1.80
N GLU A 82 -10.55 -15.10 1.94
CA GLU A 82 -9.81 -15.89 2.92
C GLU A 82 -8.55 -15.14 3.38
N GLU A 83 -7.87 -15.68 4.39
CA GLU A 83 -6.62 -15.12 4.89
C GLU A 83 -5.53 -15.19 3.82
N ALA A 84 -5.05 -14.03 3.38
CA ALA A 84 -4.17 -13.93 2.21
C ALA A 84 -3.05 -12.92 2.38
N ILE A 85 -1.97 -13.15 1.62
CA ILE A 85 -0.90 -12.18 1.41
C ILE A 85 -1.11 -11.55 0.04
N CYS A 86 -1.16 -10.22 0.00
CA CYS A 86 -1.37 -9.49 -1.25
C CYS A 86 -0.03 -9.22 -1.94
N LEU A 87 0.06 -9.60 -3.21
CA LEU A 87 1.18 -9.31 -4.10
C LEU A 87 0.72 -8.26 -5.12
N ALA A 88 1.39 -7.10 -5.17
CA ALA A 88 1.05 -6.03 -6.09
C ALA A 88 2.30 -5.29 -6.57
N ASP A 89 2.25 -4.70 -7.77
CA ASP A 89 3.33 -3.82 -8.22
C ASP A 89 3.40 -2.58 -7.31
N GLU A 90 2.25 -1.93 -7.15
CA GLU A 90 2.02 -0.79 -6.27
C GLU A 90 0.60 -0.90 -5.71
N LEU A 91 0.38 -0.29 -4.55
CA LEU A 91 -0.95 -0.23 -3.94
C LEU A 91 -1.17 1.20 -3.43
N THR A 92 -2.23 1.86 -3.87
CA THR A 92 -2.57 3.20 -3.39
C THR A 92 -3.12 3.17 -1.96
N PRO A 93 -3.06 4.28 -1.22
CA PRO A 93 -3.64 4.34 0.13
C PRO A 93 -5.13 3.95 0.15
N SER A 94 -5.93 4.37 -0.82
CA SER A 94 -7.36 4.05 -0.87
C SER A 94 -7.62 2.58 -1.15
N GLN A 95 -6.88 2.01 -2.10
CA GLN A 95 -6.92 0.57 -2.40
C GLN A 95 -6.58 -0.26 -1.15
N PHE A 96 -5.54 0.12 -0.41
CA PHE A 96 -5.21 -0.54 0.86
C PHE A 96 -6.34 -0.39 1.90
N LEU A 97 -6.98 0.78 1.97
CA LEU A 97 -8.08 1.04 2.88
C LEU A 97 -9.37 0.27 2.53
N GLU A 98 -9.50 -0.23 1.30
CA GLU A 98 -10.62 -1.08 0.88
C GLU A 98 -10.43 -2.57 1.21
N LEU A 99 -9.19 -3.06 1.31
CA LEU A 99 -8.90 -4.46 1.66
C LEU A 99 -9.39 -4.83 3.07
N ASP A 100 -9.91 -6.04 3.29
CA ASP A 100 -10.28 -6.46 4.65
C ASP A 100 -9.02 -6.74 5.49
N LYS A 101 -8.78 -5.92 6.53
CA LYS A 101 -7.61 -6.01 7.41
C LYS A 101 -7.62 -7.25 8.30
N THR A 102 -8.77 -7.90 8.46
CA THR A 102 -8.88 -9.15 9.21
C THR A 102 -8.35 -10.33 8.39
N LEU A 103 -8.48 -10.25 7.06
CA LEU A 103 -8.06 -11.27 6.11
C LEU A 103 -6.67 -10.99 5.52
N LEU A 104 -6.26 -9.72 5.42
CA LEU A 104 -4.94 -9.35 4.91
C LEU A 104 -3.84 -9.67 5.92
N LYS A 105 -3.08 -10.75 5.68
CA LYS A 105 -1.99 -11.22 6.54
C LYS A 105 -0.61 -10.69 6.17
N GLY A 106 -0.48 -10.05 5.02
CA GLY A 106 0.76 -9.38 4.63
C GLY A 106 0.67 -8.75 3.25
N LEU A 107 1.66 -7.93 2.94
CA LEU A 107 1.74 -7.15 1.70
C LEU A 107 3.15 -7.27 1.08
N LEU A 108 3.21 -7.60 -0.20
CA LEU A 108 4.42 -7.71 -1.00
C LEU A 108 4.29 -6.74 -2.17
N LEU A 109 5.16 -5.72 -2.20
CA LEU A 109 5.13 -4.65 -3.21
C LEU A 109 6.40 -4.64 -4.07
N ARG A 110 6.26 -4.54 -5.40
CA ARG A 110 7.41 -4.33 -6.30
C ARG A 110 8.07 -2.99 -6.05
N SER A 111 7.28 -1.92 -6.05
CA SER A 111 7.74 -0.56 -5.83
C SER A 111 7.02 0.07 -4.63
N GLY A 112 7.79 0.86 -3.88
CA GLY A 112 7.32 1.55 -2.68
C GLY A 112 8.49 1.91 -1.76
N GLY A 113 8.56 3.17 -1.33
CA GLY A 113 9.52 3.57 -0.30
C GLY A 113 9.07 3.10 1.08
N THR A 114 10.01 2.95 2.01
CA THR A 114 9.71 2.71 3.45
C THR A 114 8.88 3.85 4.08
N THR A 115 8.95 5.02 3.47
CA THR A 115 8.20 6.26 3.76
C THR A 115 6.88 6.36 2.99
N SER A 116 6.57 5.39 2.11
CA SER A 116 5.31 5.39 1.36
C SER A 116 4.12 5.36 2.32
N HIS A 117 3.09 6.17 2.02
CA HIS A 117 1.89 6.26 2.84
C HIS A 117 1.22 4.91 3.01
N THR A 118 1.19 4.07 1.97
CA THR A 118 0.64 2.71 2.04
C THR A 118 1.44 1.84 3.01
N VAL A 119 2.77 1.93 3.00
CA VAL A 119 3.65 1.16 3.90
C VAL A 119 3.48 1.63 5.35
N ILE A 120 3.38 2.94 5.57
CA ILE A 120 3.11 3.52 6.90
C ILE A 120 1.74 3.04 7.42
N LEU A 121 0.71 3.07 6.57
CA LEU A 121 -0.62 2.58 6.92
C LEU A 121 -0.57 1.09 7.25
N ALA A 122 0.02 0.24 6.41
CA ALA A 122 0.15 -1.19 6.67
C ALA A 122 0.84 -1.47 8.03
N ARG A 123 1.90 -0.74 8.35
CA ARG A 123 2.56 -0.81 9.67
C ARG A 123 1.63 -0.43 10.82
N SER A 124 0.82 0.62 10.67
CA SER A 124 -0.15 1.05 11.69
C SER A 124 -1.26 0.02 11.95
N PHE A 125 -1.58 -0.79 10.93
CA PHE A 125 -2.51 -1.93 11.04
C PHE A 125 -1.81 -3.24 11.44
N ASN A 126 -0.53 -3.21 11.82
CA ASN A 126 0.26 -4.39 12.16
C ASN A 126 0.36 -5.44 11.03
N ILE A 127 0.31 -5.00 9.77
CA ILE A 127 0.39 -5.87 8.60
C ILE A 127 1.86 -5.96 8.13
N PRO A 128 2.49 -7.16 8.15
CA PRO A 128 3.83 -7.37 7.63
C PRO A 128 3.93 -6.93 6.16
N THR A 129 4.89 -6.07 5.84
CA THR A 129 5.02 -5.49 4.50
C THR A 129 6.47 -5.57 4.03
N LEU A 130 6.68 -6.10 2.82
CA LEU A 130 7.96 -6.06 2.13
C LEU A 130 7.81 -5.25 0.84
N VAL A 131 8.80 -4.42 0.55
CA VAL A 131 8.89 -3.57 -0.64
C VAL A 131 10.15 -3.93 -1.43
N GLY A 132 10.13 -3.72 -2.74
CA GLY A 132 11.27 -4.09 -3.60
C GLY A 132 11.32 -5.58 -3.90
N VAL A 133 10.18 -6.28 -3.85
CA VAL A 133 10.12 -7.71 -4.13
C VAL A 133 10.17 -7.98 -5.63
N ASP A 134 10.81 -9.08 -6.01
CA ASP A 134 10.79 -9.56 -7.38
C ASP A 134 9.46 -10.28 -7.65
N MET A 135 8.60 -9.61 -8.43
CA MET A 135 7.28 -10.14 -8.78
C MET A 135 7.39 -11.41 -9.63
N GLU A 136 8.35 -11.47 -10.56
CA GLU A 136 8.50 -12.62 -11.46
C GLU A 136 8.89 -13.88 -10.68
N ALA A 137 9.69 -13.72 -9.63
CA ALA A 137 10.05 -14.80 -8.72
C ALA A 137 8.86 -15.28 -7.86
N LEU A 138 7.89 -14.41 -7.56
CA LEU A 138 6.77 -14.69 -6.65
C LEU A 138 5.49 -15.12 -7.37
N LEU A 139 5.28 -14.72 -8.62
CA LEU A 139 4.10 -15.09 -9.42
C LEU A 139 3.81 -16.60 -9.48
N PRO A 140 4.80 -17.51 -9.61
CA PRO A 140 4.55 -18.96 -9.59
C PRO A 140 3.96 -19.50 -8.27
N TRP A 141 3.99 -18.70 -7.20
CA TRP A 141 3.54 -19.05 -5.86
C TRP A 141 2.21 -18.40 -5.47
N VAL A 142 1.55 -17.72 -6.41
CA VAL A 142 0.16 -17.27 -6.23
C VAL A 142 -0.72 -18.48 -5.91
N ASP A 143 -1.69 -18.29 -5.01
CA ASP A 143 -2.58 -19.33 -4.47
C ASP A 143 -1.86 -20.48 -3.73
N ARG A 144 -0.60 -20.28 -3.34
CA ARG A 144 0.18 -21.22 -2.52
C ARG A 144 0.52 -20.63 -1.16
N ARG A 145 0.84 -21.52 -0.22
CA ARG A 145 1.30 -21.12 1.11
C ARG A 145 2.65 -20.41 1.01
N VAL A 146 2.68 -19.20 1.54
CA VAL A 146 3.88 -18.37 1.68
C VAL A 146 3.94 -17.82 3.11
N GLN A 147 5.15 -17.56 3.59
CA GLN A 147 5.40 -16.94 4.90
C GLN A 147 6.23 -15.68 4.69
N ILE A 148 5.82 -14.59 5.32
CA ILE A 148 6.59 -13.34 5.34
C ILE A 148 7.33 -13.25 6.67
N ASP A 149 8.62 -12.93 6.57
CA ASP A 149 9.43 -12.53 7.70
C ASP A 149 9.86 -11.07 7.51
N GLY A 150 9.11 -10.17 8.16
CA GLY A 150 9.35 -8.74 8.09
C GLY A 150 10.61 -8.28 8.83
N ASN A 151 11.18 -9.10 9.72
CA ASN A 151 12.40 -8.77 10.45
C ASN A 151 13.63 -9.08 9.61
N ALA A 152 13.64 -10.26 8.96
CA ALA A 152 14.72 -10.68 8.09
C ALA A 152 14.59 -10.13 6.65
N GLY A 153 13.43 -9.58 6.29
CA GLY A 153 13.18 -9.03 4.96
C GLY A 153 13.03 -10.10 3.89
N LEU A 154 12.50 -11.29 4.24
CA LEU A 154 12.43 -12.44 3.35
C LEU A 154 11.02 -12.99 3.20
N VAL A 155 10.80 -13.66 2.06
CA VAL A 155 9.59 -14.42 1.76
C VAL A 155 9.98 -15.88 1.63
N VAL A 156 9.38 -16.74 2.46
CA VAL A 156 9.53 -18.19 2.34
C VAL A 156 8.37 -18.73 1.54
N VAL A 157 8.67 -19.30 0.38
CA VAL A 157 7.71 -19.93 -0.50
C VAL A 157 7.60 -21.42 -0.18
N ASN A 158 6.38 -21.95 -0.13
CA ASN A 158 6.09 -23.35 0.17
C ASN A 158 6.90 -23.90 1.36
N PRO A 159 6.78 -23.28 2.55
CA PRO A 159 7.54 -23.70 3.73
C PRO A 159 7.21 -25.16 4.07
N ASP A 160 8.26 -25.95 4.29
CA ASP A 160 8.10 -27.31 4.80
C ASP A 160 7.64 -27.29 6.27
N GLU A 161 7.39 -28.47 6.83
CA GLU A 161 6.87 -28.56 8.20
C GLU A 161 7.86 -28.03 9.24
N ALA A 162 9.17 -28.18 9.02
CA ALA A 162 10.19 -27.70 9.92
C ALA A 162 10.21 -26.16 9.96
N VAL A 163 10.17 -25.53 8.78
CA VAL A 163 10.12 -24.07 8.63
C VAL A 163 8.80 -23.52 9.15
N ALA A 164 7.67 -24.16 8.84
CA ALA A 164 6.37 -23.75 9.37
C ALA A 164 6.35 -23.80 10.92
N ARG A 165 6.91 -24.84 11.51
CA ARG A 165 7.00 -24.99 12.98
C ARG A 165 7.90 -23.93 13.61
N TYR A 166 9.02 -23.61 12.97
CA TYR A 166 9.89 -22.51 13.41
C TYR A 166 9.11 -21.19 13.49
N TYR A 167 8.41 -20.81 12.42
CA TYR A 167 7.65 -19.56 12.41
C TYR A 167 6.45 -19.54 13.36
N GLN A 168 5.82 -20.69 13.61
CA GLN A 168 4.80 -20.83 14.64
C GLN A 168 5.37 -20.58 16.05
N GLN A 169 6.56 -21.10 16.33
CA GLN A 169 7.24 -20.89 17.60
C GLN A 169 7.65 -19.42 17.78
N GLU A 170 8.22 -18.81 16.74
CA GLU A 170 8.56 -17.38 16.75
C GLU A 170 7.32 -16.51 17.00
N ALA A 171 6.22 -16.77 16.29
CA ALA A 171 4.97 -16.05 16.49
C ALA A 171 4.43 -16.17 17.93
N TRP A 172 4.56 -17.35 18.53
CA TRP A 172 4.18 -17.58 19.93
C TRP A 172 5.05 -16.77 20.90
N VAL A 173 6.38 -16.77 20.71
CA VAL A 173 7.31 -15.98 21.53
C VAL A 173 7.00 -14.49 21.43
N GLN A 174 6.80 -13.98 20.21
CA GLN A 174 6.45 -12.57 19.98
C GLN A 174 5.12 -12.18 20.64
N ALA A 175 4.13 -13.08 20.64
CA ALA A 175 2.87 -12.85 21.34
C ALA A 175 3.06 -12.76 22.87
N GLN A 176 3.94 -13.57 23.46
CA GLN A 176 4.27 -13.48 24.89
C GLN A 176 4.99 -12.17 25.22
N ILE A 177 5.99 -11.77 24.43
CA ILE A 177 6.69 -10.49 24.60
C ILE A 177 5.71 -9.33 24.54
N ARG A 178 4.82 -9.32 23.53
CA ARG A 178 3.81 -8.26 23.38
C ARG A 178 2.86 -8.21 24.58
N ARG A 179 2.48 -9.35 25.14
CA ARG A 179 1.65 -9.42 26.36
C ARG A 179 2.36 -8.85 27.58
N GLN A 180 3.67 -9.09 27.73
CA GLN A 180 4.46 -8.49 28.81
C GLN A 180 4.59 -6.97 28.62
N GLN A 181 4.76 -6.52 27.37
CA GLN A 181 4.85 -5.10 27.02
C GLN A 181 3.54 -4.34 27.25
N GLN A 182 2.37 -4.99 27.21
CA GLN A 182 1.08 -4.35 27.48
C GLN A 182 1.04 -3.65 28.85
N ALA A 183 1.76 -4.16 29.85
CA ALA A 183 1.84 -3.55 31.19
C ALA A 183 2.53 -2.17 31.20
N TRP A 184 3.12 -1.75 30.08
CA TRP A 184 3.84 -0.49 29.93
C TRP A 184 3.11 0.53 29.05
N LEU A 185 1.98 0.19 28.44
CA LEU A 185 1.25 1.07 27.52
C LEU A 185 0.82 2.39 28.18
N ASP A 186 0.39 2.34 29.44
CA ASP A 186 -0.11 3.51 30.18
C ASP A 186 0.96 4.18 31.07
N LYS A 187 2.21 3.71 31.01
CA LYS A 187 3.31 4.27 31.80
C LYS A 187 4.06 5.32 31.00
N ALA A 188 4.43 6.42 31.66
CA ALA A 188 5.26 7.44 31.05
C ALA A 188 6.62 6.85 30.65
N GLY A 189 7.03 7.07 29.39
CA GLY A 189 8.36 6.71 28.93
C GLY A 189 9.39 7.54 29.69
N ARG A 190 10.16 6.90 30.58
CA ARG A 190 11.30 7.49 31.29
C ARG A 190 12.50 6.57 31.11
N THR A 191 13.66 7.18 30.93
CA THR A 191 14.94 6.47 30.93
C THR A 191 15.29 6.04 32.35
N GLU A 192 16.25 5.14 32.52
CA GLU A 192 16.67 4.67 33.85
C GLU A 192 17.24 5.81 34.72
N ASP A 193 17.73 6.88 34.09
CA ASP A 193 18.34 8.05 34.73
C ASP A 193 17.38 9.24 34.95
N GLY A 194 16.12 9.16 34.50
CA GLY A 194 15.05 10.11 34.84
C GLY A 194 14.59 11.02 33.71
#